data_AF-A0A8X8HAK4-F1
#
_entry.id   AF-A0A8X8HAK4-F1
#
_cell.length_a   1.000
_cell.length_b   1.000
_cell.length_c   1.000
_cell.angle_alpha   90.00
_cell.angle_beta   90.00
_cell.angle_gamma   90.00
#
_symmetry.space_group_name_H-M   'P 1'
#
loop_
_entity.id
_entity.type
_entity.pdbx_description
1 polymer ?
#
loop_
_entity_poly.entity_id
_entity_poly.type
_entity_poly.pdbx_seq_one_letter_code
_entity_poly.pdbx_strand_id
1 'polypeptide(L)'
;MLIDLSRIVTAEAQAEQTLTVRRAAMKCSRMQGVLALGEARWSAVMDYRSTATWAEQVVIDSAGDWQRQSENIAFFAYLLGLSDAEVDALFETAATIKA
;
A
#
# COMPACT_ATOMS: atom_id res chain seq x y z
N MET A 1 32.09 23.54 23.67
CA MET A 1 32.07 22.56 22.57
C MET A 1 30.62 22.17 22.34
N LEU A 2 29.97 22.77 21.34
CA LEU A 2 28.61 22.41 20.96
C LEU A 2 28.68 21.08 20.21
N ILE A 3 28.06 20.04 20.77
CA ILE A 3 27.83 18.79 20.05
C ILE A 3 26.83 19.14 18.94
N ASP A 4 27.23 18.92 17.69
CA ASP A 4 26.36 19.08 16.54
C ASP A 4 25.32 17.96 16.55
N LEU A 5 24.14 18.28 17.11
CA LEU A 5 23.00 17.37 17.22
C LEU A 5 22.48 16.90 15.86
N SER A 6 22.86 17.55 14.75
CA SER A 6 22.47 17.12 13.40
C SER A 6 23.14 15.82 12.95
N ARG A 7 24.17 15.35 13.66
CA ARG A 7 24.87 14.07 13.40
C ARG A 7 24.40 12.89 14.24
N ILE A 8 23.41 13.07 15.14
CA ILE A 8 22.85 12.00 15.98
C ILE A 8 21.51 11.52 15.41
N VAL A 9 21.44 11.31 14.09
CA VAL A 9 20.38 10.49 13.51
C VAL A 9 20.87 9.05 13.55
N THR A 10 20.16 8.18 14.25
CA THR A 10 20.52 6.76 14.32
C THR A 10 20.34 6.11 12.95
N ALA A 11 21.11 5.05 12.66
CA ALA A 11 20.95 4.30 11.42
C ALA A 11 19.51 3.77 11.25
N GLU A 12 18.86 3.43 12.35
CA GLU A 12 17.45 3.01 12.41
C GLU A 12 16.50 4.14 12.00
N ALA A 13 16.68 5.35 12.53
CA ALA A 13 15.86 6.50 12.15
C ALA A 13 16.06 6.87 10.67
N GLN A 14 17.28 6.75 10.16
CA GLN A 14 17.58 6.98 8.74
C GLN A 14 16.93 5.92 7.84
N ALA A 15 16.94 4.66 8.26
CA ALA A 15 16.29 3.57 7.55
C ALA A 15 14.76 3.75 7.51
N GLU A 16 14.16 4.11 8.64
CA GLU A 16 12.72 4.38 8.73
C GLU A 16 12.31 5.57 7.86
N GLN A 17 13.09 6.65 7.87
CA GLN A 17 12.84 7.81 7.01
C GLN A 17 12.95 7.45 5.53
N THR A 18 13.95 6.65 5.16
CA THR A 18 14.11 6.16 3.77
C THR A 18 12.92 5.29 3.36
N LEU A 19 12.45 4.40 4.23
CA LEU A 19 11.29 3.55 3.99
C LEU A 19 10.02 4.39 3.83
N THR A 20 9.82 5.38 4.70
CA THR A 20 8.69 6.32 4.64
C THR A 20 8.64 7.07 3.31
N VAL A 21 9.78 7.64 2.88
CA VAL A 21 9.87 8.36 1.60
C VAL A 21 9.60 7.43 0.42
N ARG A 22 10.15 6.22 0.46
CA ARG A 22 9.93 5.20 -0.57
C ARG A 22 8.44 4.86 -0.70
N ARG A 23 7.77 4.58 0.42
CA ARG A 23 6.33 4.24 0.47
C ARG A 23 5.44 5.38 0.01
N ALA A 24 5.80 6.63 0.32
CA ALA A 24 5.07 7.81 -0.17
C ALA A 24 5.09 7.94 -1.70
N ALA A 25 6.14 7.44 -2.36
CA ALA A 25 6.27 7.49 -3.82
C ALA A 25 5.61 6.29 -4.53
N MET A 26 5.20 5.25 -3.80
CA MET A 26 4.62 4.03 -4.36
C MET A 26 3.16 4.26 -4.77
N LYS A 27 2.89 4.15 -6.06
CA LYS A 27 1.56 4.22 -6.65
C LYS A 27 1.42 3.27 -7.84
N CYS A 28 0.21 2.83 -8.11
CA CYS A 28 -0.13 2.06 -9.30
C CYS A 28 -1.59 2.35 -9.71
N SER A 29 -1.95 2.05 -10.95
CA SER A 29 -3.37 2.08 -11.35
C SER A 29 -4.11 0.92 -10.67
N ARG A 30 -5.44 1.05 -10.53
CA ARG A 30 -6.28 -0.05 -10.02
C ARG A 30 -6.01 -1.37 -10.74
N MET A 31 -5.92 -1.34 -12.06
CA MET A 31 -5.70 -2.53 -12.87
C MET A 31 -4.36 -3.20 -12.50
N GLN A 32 -3.28 -2.44 -12.37
CA GLN A 32 -1.98 -2.98 -11.95
C GLN A 32 -2.05 -3.57 -10.53
N GLY A 33 -2.72 -2.88 -9.60
CA GLY A 33 -2.90 -3.35 -8.23
C GLY A 33 -3.70 -4.66 -8.14
N VAL A 34 -4.81 -4.75 -8.87
CA VAL A 34 -5.63 -5.98 -8.95
C VAL A 34 -4.85 -7.14 -9.57
N LEU A 35 -4.12 -6.90 -10.65
CA LEU A 35 -3.29 -7.92 -11.29
C LEU A 35 -2.14 -8.38 -10.37
N ALA A 36 -1.52 -7.46 -9.63
CA ALA A 36 -0.46 -7.78 -8.67
C ALA A 36 -0.98 -8.55 -7.45
N LEU A 37 -2.20 -8.28 -6.98
CA LEU A 37 -2.86 -9.10 -5.96
C LEU A 37 -3.14 -10.52 -6.45
N GLY A 38 -3.46 -10.65 -7.74
CA GLY A 38 -3.89 -11.90 -8.34
C GLY A 38 -5.34 -12.24 -8.01
N GLU A 39 -5.87 -13.21 -8.77
CA GLU A 39 -7.28 -13.59 -8.75
C GLU A 39 -7.79 -13.98 -7.36
N ALA A 40 -7.06 -14.84 -6.63
CA ALA A 40 -7.51 -15.35 -5.33
C ALA A 40 -7.70 -14.24 -4.29
N ARG A 41 -6.73 -13.32 -4.16
CA ARG A 41 -6.82 -12.21 -3.21
C ARG A 41 -7.87 -11.21 -3.65
N TRP A 42 -7.99 -10.94 -4.95
CA TRP A 42 -9.04 -10.05 -5.44
C TRP A 42 -10.45 -10.63 -5.25
N SER A 43 -10.63 -11.94 -5.42
CA SER A 43 -11.90 -12.62 -5.13
C SER A 43 -12.32 -12.39 -3.68
N ALA A 44 -11.41 -12.52 -2.72
CA ALA A 44 -11.71 -12.26 -1.31
C ALA A 44 -12.17 -10.81 -1.05
N VAL A 45 -11.60 -9.83 -1.76
CA VAL A 45 -12.07 -8.44 -1.71
C VAL A 45 -13.51 -8.33 -2.25
N MET A 46 -13.82 -9.02 -3.34
CA MET A 46 -15.16 -9.00 -3.95
C MET A 46 -16.20 -9.73 -3.08
N ASP A 47 -15.81 -10.81 -2.41
CA ASP A 47 -16.65 -11.52 -1.45
C ASP A 47 -16.99 -10.61 -0.27
N TYR A 48 -15.99 -9.93 0.30
CA TYR A 48 -16.23 -8.91 1.35
C TYR A 48 -17.17 -7.81 0.86
N ARG A 49 -16.90 -7.25 -0.33
CA ARG A 49 -17.68 -6.16 -0.92
C ARG A 49 -19.18 -6.49 -0.98
N SER A 50 -19.57 -7.76 -1.16
CA SER A 50 -20.97 -8.19 -1.21
C SER A 50 -21.75 -8.00 0.11
N THR A 51 -21.03 -7.90 1.22
CA THR A 51 -21.60 -7.75 2.58
C THR A 51 -21.26 -6.41 3.23
N ALA A 52 -20.37 -5.63 2.59
CA ALA A 52 -19.87 -4.35 3.09
C ALA A 52 -20.96 -3.25 3.07
N THR A 53 -20.78 -2.23 3.91
CA THR A 53 -21.62 -1.03 3.89
C THR A 53 -21.49 -0.29 2.55
N TRP A 54 -22.47 0.56 2.22
CA TRP A 54 -22.41 1.35 1.00
C TRP A 54 -21.14 2.19 0.89
N ALA A 55 -20.69 2.81 1.99
CA ALA A 55 -19.48 3.62 2.00
C ALA A 55 -18.23 2.80 1.66
N GLU A 56 -18.11 1.59 2.19
CA GLU A 56 -16.99 0.69 1.90
C GLU A 56 -17.05 0.19 0.46
N GLN A 57 -18.23 -0.13 -0.06
CA GLN A 57 -18.38 -0.49 -1.48
C GLN A 57 -17.87 0.64 -2.39
N VAL A 58 -18.23 1.89 -2.08
CA VAL A 58 -17.72 3.07 -2.81
C VAL A 58 -16.20 3.15 -2.73
N VAL A 59 -15.59 2.92 -1.56
CA VAL A 59 -14.11 2.91 -1.42
C VAL A 59 -13.48 1.84 -2.32
N ILE A 60 -14.02 0.63 -2.32
CA ILE A 60 -13.52 -0.49 -3.13
C ILE A 60 -13.62 -0.19 -4.62
N ASP A 61 -14.71 0.46 -5.03
CA ASP A 61 -15.02 0.70 -6.45
C ASP A 61 -14.39 1.97 -7.02
N SER A 62 -14.14 2.99 -6.21
CA SER A 62 -13.72 4.31 -6.68
C SER A 62 -12.21 4.51 -6.72
N ALA A 63 -11.42 3.59 -6.16
CA ALA A 63 -9.97 3.68 -6.12
C ALA A 63 -9.35 3.45 -7.51
N GLY A 64 -9.36 4.48 -8.37
CA GLY A 64 -8.78 4.46 -9.72
C GLY A 64 -7.25 4.43 -9.72
N ASP A 65 -6.65 5.13 -8.76
CA ASP A 65 -5.22 5.09 -8.45
C ASP A 65 -5.02 4.60 -7.02
N TRP A 66 -4.10 3.66 -6.86
CA TRP A 66 -3.71 3.12 -5.56
C TRP A 66 -2.43 3.80 -5.13
N GLN A 67 -2.40 4.26 -3.89
CA GLN A 67 -1.23 4.86 -3.26
C GLN A 67 -0.92 4.07 -2.00
N ARG A 68 0.33 3.65 -1.82
CA ARG A 68 0.69 2.74 -0.72
C ARG A 68 0.31 3.28 0.66
N GLN A 69 0.35 4.60 0.84
CA GLN A 69 0.03 5.28 2.10
C GLN A 69 -1.45 5.72 2.22
N SER A 70 -2.32 5.40 1.27
CA SER A 70 -3.72 5.77 1.39
C SER A 70 -4.47 4.88 2.38
N GLU A 71 -5.47 5.46 3.05
CA GLU A 71 -6.34 4.73 3.97
C GLU A 71 -7.08 3.58 3.27
N ASN A 72 -7.42 3.74 1.98
CA ASN A 72 -8.04 2.69 1.17
C ASN A 72 -7.14 1.45 1.03
N ILE A 73 -5.84 1.66 0.83
CA ILE A 73 -4.87 0.57 0.70
C ILE A 73 -4.57 -0.05 2.06
N ALA A 74 -4.51 0.75 3.13
CA ALA A 74 -4.41 0.24 4.49
C ALA A 74 -5.62 -0.66 4.83
N PHE A 75 -6.83 -0.25 4.42
CA PHE A 75 -8.04 -1.06 4.57
C PHE A 75 -7.96 -2.38 3.81
N PHE A 76 -7.53 -2.37 2.53
CA PHE A 76 -7.33 -3.61 1.77
C PHE A 76 -6.28 -4.53 2.38
N ALA A 77 -5.16 -3.97 2.85
CA ALA A 77 -4.12 -4.72 3.52
C ALA A 77 -4.66 -5.42 4.78
N TYR A 78 -5.43 -4.69 5.61
CA TYR A 78 -6.10 -5.25 6.77
C TYR A 78 -7.08 -6.37 6.39
N LEU A 79 -7.97 -6.12 5.42
CA LEU A 79 -8.95 -7.08 4.95
C LEU A 79 -8.32 -8.40 4.47
N LEU A 80 -7.17 -8.29 3.80
CA LEU A 80 -6.46 -9.43 3.22
C LEU A 80 -5.39 -10.03 4.16
N GLY A 81 -5.23 -9.48 5.37
CA GLY A 81 -4.21 -9.92 6.33
C GLY A 81 -2.77 -9.72 5.83
N LEU A 82 -2.55 -8.72 4.97
CA LEU A 82 -1.22 -8.43 4.41
C LEU A 82 -0.36 -7.68 5.42
N SER A 83 0.88 -8.15 5.57
CA SER A 83 1.93 -7.41 6.25
C SER A 83 2.41 -6.22 5.43
N ASP A 84 3.04 -5.26 6.11
CA ASP A 84 3.62 -4.08 5.49
C ASP A 84 4.58 -4.39 4.33
N ALA A 85 5.37 -5.46 4.49
CA ALA A 85 6.30 -5.94 3.46
C ALA A 85 5.57 -6.56 2.26
N GLU A 86 4.45 -7.24 2.47
CA GLU A 86 3.63 -7.77 1.38
C GLU A 86 2.92 -6.68 0.60
N VAL A 87 2.49 -5.61 1.28
CA VAL A 87 1.94 -4.45 0.57
C VAL A 87 3.04 -3.75 -0.22
N ASP A 88 4.26 -3.59 0.32
CA ASP A 88 5.39 -3.08 -0.47
C ASP A 88 5.66 -3.95 -1.71
N ALA A 89 5.70 -5.28 -1.55
CA ALA A 89 5.88 -6.22 -2.65
C ALA A 89 4.75 -6.15 -3.70
N LEU A 90 3.50 -5.88 -3.28
CA LEU A 90 2.39 -5.64 -4.19
C LEU A 90 2.67 -4.44 -5.10
N PHE A 91 3.10 -3.31 -4.53
CA PHE A 91 3.39 -2.10 -5.33
C PHE A 91 4.62 -2.27 -6.21
N GLU A 92 5.64 -2.99 -5.74
CA GLU A 92 6.81 -3.37 -6.55
C GLU A 92 6.40 -4.25 -7.73
N THR A 93 5.55 -5.26 -7.50
CA THR A 93 5.03 -6.14 -8.56
C THR A 93 4.18 -5.34 -9.54
N ALA A 94 3.27 -4.50 -9.05
CA ALA A 94 2.39 -3.66 -9.85
C ALA A 94 3.17 -2.73 -10.79
N ALA A 95 4.32 -2.20 -10.34
CA ALA A 95 5.19 -1.34 -11.15
C ALA A 95 5.82 -2.08 -12.37
N THR A 96 5.89 -3.41 -12.34
CA THR A 96 6.40 -4.21 -13.47
C THR A 96 5.35 -4.48 -14.54
N ILE A 97 4.06 -4.31 -14.21
CA ILE A 97 2.95 -4.62 -15.09
C ILE A 97 2.76 -3.47 -16.08
N LYS A 98 3.05 -3.75 -17.37
CA LYS A 98 2.83 -2.83 -18.48
C LYS A 98 1.52 -3.17 -19.17
N ALA A 99 0.72 -2.15 -19.47
CA ALA A 99 -0.49 -2.23 -20.26
C ALA A 99 -0.36 -1.33 -21.49
#